data_AF-A0A3M1YSX4-F1
#
_entry.id   AF-A0A3M1YSX4-F1
#
_cell.length_a   1.000
_cell.length_b   1.000
_cell.length_c   1.000
_cell.angle_alpha   90.00
_cell.angle_beta   90.00
_cell.angle_gamma   90.00
#
_symmetry.space_group_name_H-M   'P 1'
#
loop_
_entity.id
_entity.type
_entity.pdbx_description
1 polymer ?
#
loop_
_entity_poly.entity_id
_entity_poly.type
_entity_poly.pdbx_seq_one_letter_code
_entity_poly.pdbx_strand_id
1 'polypeptide(L)'
;MRLEAIVHKLLGPNAHRTFIFTVLILVGCSLSTTPPPQQHTSEIHTINLEIAQVEQPISQETPIAEATPEATPQIIGPENYPASVNPLTGLPVSDESILNRRPMVVKISNYPPLVRPQAGIGAADLVFEHYTEGGITRFSAIFYSQAPERVGSIRSARLIDYELVPMYQGLLVFSGASIGVEKRIYGSEDVALRIPGSEEVAPLGDIPPSEFADRAYKGVLYGRPYFWRDETIEIPHNMFANTAAIWELAAQEGHAQRPNLVGMAFSEQPPENPSGSGVLVDVRYRTTRVRWEYDATSGRYYRWVDGEPHRDANTGEQVSAANVIIVYTGHYFTDIIESVWQDSVSYSVQITVWPEGDAIVFRDGLRYEGRWLRPTRPDLMRFETNDGQILYLKPGNSWIQLVPLPEQMIEGEEWVRYE
;
A
#
# COMPACT_ATOMS: atom_id res chain seq x y z
N MET A 1 -11.46 13.25 43.61
CA MET A 1 -10.92 12.23 44.54
C MET A 1 -11.60 10.91 44.20
N ARG A 2 -10.83 9.88 43.84
CA ARG A 2 -11.24 8.62 43.17
C ARG A 2 -11.16 8.64 41.63
N LEU A 3 -9.95 8.80 41.12
CA LEU A 3 -9.54 8.29 39.79
C LEU A 3 -8.42 7.23 39.90
N GLU A 4 -7.97 6.89 41.11
CA GLU A 4 -6.85 5.95 41.35
C GLU A 4 -7.29 4.49 41.58
N ALA A 5 -8.60 4.19 41.57
CA ALA A 5 -9.09 2.90 42.06
C ALA A 5 -9.34 1.81 40.99
N ILE A 6 -9.08 2.09 39.70
CA ILE A 6 -9.38 1.13 38.61
C ILE A 6 -8.12 0.52 37.97
N VAL A 7 -6.93 1.07 38.24
CA VAL A 7 -5.67 0.56 37.64
C VAL A 7 -5.01 -0.56 38.47
N HIS A 8 -5.52 -0.89 39.66
CA HIS A 8 -4.79 -1.74 40.61
C HIS A 8 -5.37 -3.15 40.85
N LYS A 9 -5.95 -3.80 39.83
CA LYS A 9 -6.53 -5.13 40.01
C LYS A 9 -6.25 -6.19 38.94
N LEU A 10 -5.11 -6.11 38.24
CA LEU A 10 -4.76 -7.14 37.24
C LEU A 10 -3.33 -7.70 37.26
N LEU A 11 -2.47 -7.41 38.24
CA LEU A 11 -1.16 -8.07 38.30
C LEU A 11 -0.77 -8.39 39.75
N GLY A 12 -0.75 -9.69 40.08
CA GLY A 12 -0.14 -10.22 41.30
C GLY A 12 1.38 -10.37 41.16
N PRO A 13 2.15 -10.40 42.27
CA PRO A 13 3.59 -10.13 42.27
C PRO A 13 4.45 -11.39 42.18
N ASN A 14 5.72 -11.16 41.78
CA ASN A 14 6.94 -11.98 41.92
C ASN A 14 7.49 -12.54 40.61
N ALA A 15 8.62 -11.99 40.13
CA ALA A 15 9.94 -12.49 40.53
C ALA A 15 11.04 -11.66 39.86
N HIS A 16 11.95 -11.13 40.68
CA HIS A 16 13.26 -10.64 40.28
C HIS A 16 14.01 -11.70 39.46
N ARG A 17 14.58 -11.32 38.32
CA ARG A 17 15.79 -11.95 37.79
C ARG A 17 16.62 -10.99 36.96
N THR A 18 17.72 -10.56 37.58
CA THR A 18 18.90 -9.93 37.01
C THR A 18 19.39 -10.70 35.78
N PHE A 19 19.50 -10.05 34.63
CA PHE A 19 20.24 -10.58 33.48
C PHE A 19 21.62 -9.93 33.43
N ILE A 20 22.63 -10.73 33.73
CA ILE A 20 24.05 -10.40 33.59
C ILE A 20 24.41 -10.61 32.11
N PHE A 21 24.85 -9.54 31.46
CA PHE A 21 25.53 -9.60 30.16
C PHE A 21 26.86 -10.34 30.32
N THR A 22 27.03 -11.47 29.64
CA THR A 22 28.34 -12.09 29.43
C THR A 22 28.68 -12.01 27.95
N VAL A 23 29.61 -11.11 27.63
CA VAL A 23 30.27 -10.98 26.35
C VAL A 23 31.30 -12.11 26.25
N LEU A 24 31.14 -13.04 25.31
CA LEU A 24 32.16 -14.04 24.98
C LEU A 24 32.82 -13.64 23.65
N ILE A 25 34.05 -13.14 23.74
CA ILE A 25 34.94 -12.89 22.60
C ILE A 25 35.62 -14.22 22.27
N LEU A 26 35.35 -14.77 21.08
CA LEU A 26 36.12 -15.87 20.50
C LEU A 26 36.97 -15.33 19.34
N VAL A 27 38.28 -15.28 19.59
CA VAL A 27 39.32 -15.04 18.59
C VAL A 27 39.60 -16.37 17.88
N GLY A 28 39.34 -16.41 16.57
CA GLY A 28 39.72 -17.53 15.70
C GLY A 28 40.66 -17.03 14.61
N CYS A 29 41.96 -17.34 14.74
CA CYS A 29 42.94 -17.22 13.68
C CYS A 29 42.89 -18.46 12.76
N SER A 30 42.83 -18.26 11.45
CA SER A 30 43.31 -19.27 10.49
C SER A 30 43.79 -18.58 9.20
N LEU A 31 45.06 -18.80 8.89
CA LEU A 31 45.77 -18.33 7.69
C LEU A 31 45.62 -19.37 6.55
N SER A 32 45.26 -18.83 5.37
CA SER A 32 45.72 -19.14 4.00
C SER A 32 45.81 -20.58 3.48
N THR A 33 45.27 -20.81 2.27
CA THR A 33 46.07 -21.11 1.05
C THR A 33 45.18 -21.00 -0.20
N THR A 34 45.58 -20.16 -1.16
CA THR A 34 45.04 -20.01 -2.52
C THR A 34 45.78 -20.95 -3.48
N PRO A 35 45.12 -21.61 -4.45
CA PRO A 35 45.79 -22.34 -5.53
C PRO A 35 46.12 -21.42 -6.74
N PRO A 36 47.18 -21.74 -7.52
CA PRO A 36 47.66 -20.92 -8.62
C PRO A 36 46.88 -21.11 -9.94
N PRO A 37 47.01 -20.19 -10.91
CA PRO A 37 46.23 -20.18 -12.15
C PRO A 37 46.69 -21.24 -13.15
N GLN A 38 45.74 -21.94 -13.77
CA GLN A 38 45.99 -22.87 -14.87
C GLN A 38 46.24 -22.11 -16.18
N GLN A 39 47.34 -22.45 -16.84
CA GLN A 39 47.73 -22.00 -18.17
C GLN A 39 46.90 -22.75 -19.22
N HIS A 40 46.19 -22.00 -20.08
CA HIS A 40 45.63 -22.55 -21.32
C HIS A 40 46.69 -22.50 -22.42
N THR A 41 47.11 -23.67 -22.89
CA THR A 41 47.94 -23.85 -24.08
C THR A 41 47.05 -23.73 -25.33
N SER A 42 47.36 -22.78 -26.21
CA SER A 42 46.73 -22.65 -27.52
C SER A 42 47.35 -23.64 -28.51
N GLU A 43 46.55 -24.58 -29.01
CA GLU A 43 46.92 -25.41 -30.17
C GLU A 43 46.67 -24.62 -31.46
N ILE A 44 47.70 -24.50 -32.30
CA ILE A 44 47.61 -23.92 -33.64
C ILE A 44 47.09 -25.01 -34.58
N HIS A 45 45.84 -24.89 -35.02
CA HIS A 45 45.33 -25.65 -36.17
C HIS A 45 45.62 -24.88 -37.46
N THR A 46 46.43 -25.47 -38.33
CA THR A 46 46.67 -25.01 -39.70
C THR A 46 45.41 -25.30 -40.53
N ILE A 47 44.68 -24.25 -40.94
CA ILE A 47 43.53 -24.38 -41.83
C ILE A 47 43.99 -24.08 -43.25
N ASN A 48 43.83 -25.05 -44.15
CA ASN A 48 44.04 -24.89 -45.59
C ASN A 48 43.00 -23.91 -46.16
N LEU A 49 43.46 -22.89 -46.87
CA LEU A 49 42.63 -21.96 -47.64
C LEU A 49 42.23 -22.60 -48.97
N GLU A 50 40.98 -23.04 -49.07
CA GLU A 50 40.32 -23.33 -50.35
C GLU A 50 39.56 -22.08 -50.79
N ILE A 51 39.93 -21.53 -51.94
CA ILE A 51 39.30 -20.34 -52.53
C ILE A 51 38.03 -20.80 -53.26
N ALA A 52 36.87 -20.57 -52.67
CA ALA A 52 35.57 -20.74 -53.33
C ALA A 52 35.16 -19.44 -54.05
N GLN A 53 34.69 -19.56 -55.29
CA GLN A 53 34.18 -18.46 -56.10
C GLN A 53 32.89 -17.88 -55.49
N VAL A 54 32.82 -16.55 -55.39
CA VAL A 54 31.65 -15.81 -54.91
C VAL A 54 30.70 -15.54 -56.07
N GLU A 55 29.52 -16.17 -56.08
CA GLU A 55 28.37 -15.72 -56.88
C GLU A 55 27.58 -14.67 -56.07
N GLN A 56 27.29 -13.53 -56.69
CA GLN A 56 26.51 -12.45 -56.10
C GLN A 56 25.01 -12.82 -56.08
N PRO A 57 24.28 -12.64 -54.97
CA PRO A 57 22.84 -12.80 -54.95
C PRO A 57 22.13 -11.60 -55.58
N ILE A 58 21.14 -11.89 -56.42
CA ILE A 58 20.23 -10.94 -57.06
C ILE A 58 19.30 -10.36 -55.98
N SER A 59 19.20 -9.03 -55.90
CA SER A 59 18.35 -8.32 -54.94
C SER A 59 16.86 -8.52 -55.25
N GLN A 60 16.12 -9.11 -54.31
CA GLN A 60 14.67 -9.25 -54.35
C GLN A 60 14.05 -8.02 -53.66
N GLU A 61 13.23 -7.24 -54.37
CA GLU A 61 12.53 -6.09 -53.79
C GLU A 61 11.56 -6.56 -52.69
N THR A 62 11.71 -5.99 -51.49
CA THR A 62 10.84 -6.26 -50.33
C THR A 62 9.55 -5.44 -50.49
N PRO A 63 8.35 -6.03 -50.33
CA PRO A 63 7.12 -5.25 -50.38
C PRO A 63 7.06 -4.27 -49.21
N ILE A 64 6.74 -3.01 -49.52
CA ILE A 64 6.53 -1.94 -48.54
C ILE A 64 5.35 -2.34 -47.65
N ALA A 65 5.61 -2.53 -46.35
CA ALA A 65 4.58 -2.78 -45.37
C ALA A 65 3.61 -1.59 -45.32
N GLU A 66 2.34 -1.87 -45.57
CA GLU A 66 1.22 -0.95 -45.43
C GLU A 66 1.13 -0.50 -43.96
N ALA A 67 1.23 0.81 -43.72
CA ALA A 67 1.17 1.37 -42.38
C ALA A 67 -0.19 1.03 -41.74
N THR A 68 -0.14 0.25 -40.65
CA THR A 68 -1.32 -0.03 -39.82
C THR A 68 -1.84 1.31 -39.27
N PRO A 69 -3.16 1.59 -39.32
CA PRO A 69 -3.70 2.82 -38.75
C PRO A 69 -3.32 2.89 -37.26
N GLU A 70 -2.76 4.02 -36.88
CA GLU A 70 -2.35 4.36 -35.51
C GLU A 70 -3.56 4.16 -34.59
N ALA A 71 -3.49 3.16 -33.70
CA ALA A 71 -4.57 2.87 -32.78
C ALA A 71 -4.77 4.09 -31.88
N THR A 72 -5.96 4.69 -31.92
CA THR A 72 -6.34 5.77 -31.00
C THR A 72 -6.06 5.30 -29.56
N PRO A 73 -5.36 6.09 -28.73
CA PRO A 73 -5.06 5.69 -27.37
C PRO A 73 -6.34 5.35 -26.61
N GLN A 74 -6.40 4.13 -26.07
CA GLN A 74 -7.57 3.63 -25.38
C GLN A 74 -7.67 4.31 -24.00
N ILE A 75 -8.62 5.23 -23.87
CA ILE A 75 -9.00 5.84 -22.60
C ILE A 75 -9.89 4.87 -21.81
N ILE A 76 -9.65 4.74 -20.51
CA ILE A 76 -10.40 3.86 -19.59
C ILE A 76 -10.92 4.70 -18.42
N GLY A 77 -12.20 4.57 -18.06
CA GLY A 77 -12.82 5.38 -17.01
C GLY A 77 -13.04 6.85 -17.44
N PRO A 78 -13.42 7.73 -16.50
CA PRO A 78 -13.66 7.45 -15.09
C PRO A 78 -15.05 6.85 -14.78
N GLU A 79 -16.03 6.97 -15.67
CA GLU A 79 -17.41 6.51 -15.43
C GLU A 79 -17.66 5.07 -15.88
N ASN A 80 -16.99 4.62 -16.94
CA ASN A 80 -17.24 3.32 -17.56
C ASN A 80 -15.94 2.56 -17.79
N TYR A 81 -15.97 1.26 -17.50
CA TYR A 81 -14.84 0.36 -17.66
C TYR A 81 -15.30 -0.88 -18.43
N PRO A 82 -14.49 -1.41 -19.37
CA PRO A 82 -14.76 -2.72 -19.94
C PRO A 82 -14.90 -3.78 -18.85
N ALA A 83 -15.77 -4.76 -19.08
CA ALA A 83 -16.11 -5.75 -18.07
C ALA A 83 -14.91 -6.57 -17.58
N SER A 84 -13.90 -6.79 -18.44
CA SER A 84 -12.66 -7.48 -18.11
C SER A 84 -11.53 -6.55 -17.61
N VAL A 85 -11.79 -5.28 -17.32
CA VAL A 85 -10.78 -4.32 -16.86
C VAL A 85 -10.96 -4.00 -15.37
N ASN A 86 -9.87 -4.06 -14.61
CA ASN A 86 -9.85 -3.65 -13.22
C ASN A 86 -9.93 -2.11 -13.12
N PRO A 87 -11.02 -1.54 -12.55
CA PRO A 87 -11.18 -0.09 -12.44
C PRO A 87 -10.15 0.59 -11.51
N LEU A 88 -9.38 -0.17 -10.73
CA LEU A 88 -8.34 0.36 -9.85
C LEU A 88 -6.98 0.52 -10.52
N THR A 89 -6.76 -0.17 -11.65
CA THR A 89 -5.46 -0.18 -12.34
C THR A 89 -5.57 0.10 -13.83
N GLY A 90 -6.75 0.07 -14.44
CA GLY A 90 -6.91 0.16 -15.89
C GLY A 90 -6.36 -1.03 -16.66
N LEU A 91 -5.92 -2.10 -15.98
CA LEU A 91 -5.38 -3.30 -16.62
C LEU A 91 -6.47 -4.36 -16.83
N PRO A 92 -6.40 -5.15 -17.92
CA PRO A 92 -7.26 -6.30 -18.11
C PRO A 92 -6.94 -7.40 -17.09
N VAL A 93 -7.96 -8.13 -16.66
CA VAL A 93 -7.82 -9.40 -15.94
C VAL A 93 -7.93 -10.57 -16.91
N SER A 94 -7.23 -11.66 -16.63
CA SER A 94 -7.28 -12.89 -17.44
C SER A 94 -8.63 -13.60 -17.36
N ASP A 95 -9.37 -13.38 -16.27
CA ASP A 95 -10.72 -13.88 -16.06
C ASP A 95 -11.56 -12.77 -15.41
N GLU A 96 -12.62 -12.36 -16.11
CA GLU A 96 -13.57 -11.35 -15.62
C GLU A 96 -14.20 -11.75 -14.27
N SER A 97 -14.31 -13.05 -13.97
CA SER A 97 -14.89 -13.53 -12.72
C SER A 97 -14.09 -13.09 -11.48
N ILE A 98 -12.80 -12.74 -11.65
CA ILE A 98 -11.96 -12.15 -10.60
C ILE A 98 -12.56 -10.83 -10.08
N LEU A 99 -13.27 -10.09 -10.94
CA LEU A 99 -13.89 -8.82 -10.57
C LEU A 99 -15.32 -9.01 -10.01
N ASN A 100 -15.83 -10.23 -9.92
CA ASN A 100 -17.11 -10.54 -9.26
C ASN A 100 -16.99 -10.70 -7.74
N ARG A 101 -16.06 -9.97 -7.13
CA ARG A 101 -15.82 -9.89 -5.69
C ARG A 101 -15.62 -8.44 -5.29
N ARG A 102 -15.63 -8.15 -4.00
CA ARG A 102 -15.32 -6.81 -3.48
C ARG A 102 -13.79 -6.66 -3.30
N PRO A 103 -13.19 -5.50 -3.58
CA PRO A 103 -11.80 -5.22 -3.20
C PRO A 103 -11.59 -5.41 -1.69
N MET A 104 -10.42 -5.83 -1.26
CA MET A 104 -10.04 -5.90 0.16
C MET A 104 -9.19 -4.70 0.54
N VAL A 105 -9.62 -3.93 1.54
CA VAL A 105 -8.81 -2.92 2.21
C VAL A 105 -8.10 -3.58 3.39
N VAL A 106 -6.81 -3.86 3.23
CA VAL A 106 -5.98 -4.58 4.21
C VAL A 106 -5.07 -3.62 4.96
N LYS A 107 -5.17 -3.63 6.30
CA LYS A 107 -4.31 -2.82 7.17
C LYS A 107 -2.97 -3.50 7.38
N ILE A 108 -1.90 -2.87 6.91
CA ILE A 108 -0.54 -3.42 6.99
C ILE A 108 0.35 -2.45 7.77
N SER A 109 1.10 -2.98 8.75
CA SER A 109 2.06 -2.19 9.54
C SER A 109 3.15 -1.57 8.67
N ASN A 110 3.58 -0.35 9.01
CA ASN A 110 4.79 0.25 8.47
C ASN A 110 5.79 0.72 9.55
N TYR A 111 5.47 0.47 10.83
CA TYR A 111 6.28 0.84 11.97
C TYR A 111 6.14 -0.17 13.12
N PRO A 112 7.21 -0.50 13.86
CA PRO A 112 8.60 0.00 13.76
C PRO A 112 9.33 -0.61 12.56
N PRO A 113 10.57 -0.18 12.26
CA PRO A 113 11.34 -0.71 11.11
C PRO A 113 11.43 -2.24 11.03
N LEU A 114 11.31 -2.96 12.15
CA LEU A 114 11.26 -4.44 12.21
C LEU A 114 10.17 -5.06 11.33
N VAL A 115 9.07 -4.34 11.04
CA VAL A 115 7.98 -4.87 10.21
C VAL A 115 8.28 -4.86 8.71
N ARG A 116 9.44 -4.33 8.32
CA ARG A 116 9.90 -4.25 6.94
C ARG A 116 10.94 -5.36 6.70
N PRO A 117 10.86 -6.08 5.57
CA PRO A 117 9.84 -5.97 4.53
C PRO A 117 8.46 -6.52 4.94
N GLN A 118 7.39 -5.86 4.48
CA GLN A 118 6.03 -6.37 4.57
C GLN A 118 5.82 -7.50 3.57
N ALA A 119 4.92 -8.41 3.87
CA ALA A 119 4.53 -9.51 2.99
C ALA A 119 3.35 -9.12 2.11
N GLY A 120 3.47 -9.37 0.80
CA GLY A 120 2.38 -9.27 -0.17
C GLY A 120 1.98 -7.86 -0.59
N ILE A 121 2.66 -6.82 -0.07
CA ILE A 121 2.39 -5.41 -0.40
C ILE A 121 2.62 -5.09 -1.88
N GLY A 122 3.56 -5.78 -2.53
CA GLY A 122 3.87 -5.59 -3.96
C GLY A 122 2.77 -6.08 -4.90
N ALA A 123 1.85 -6.91 -4.40
CA ALA A 123 0.69 -7.40 -5.16
C ALA A 123 -0.55 -6.50 -5.06
N ALA A 124 -0.49 -5.41 -4.28
CA ALA A 124 -1.63 -4.50 -4.12
C ALA A 124 -1.88 -3.68 -5.39
N ASP A 125 -3.15 -3.55 -5.78
CA ASP A 125 -3.58 -2.70 -6.89
C ASP A 125 -3.44 -1.22 -6.54
N LEU A 126 -3.74 -0.87 -5.27
CA LEU A 126 -3.55 0.47 -4.72
C LEU A 126 -2.99 0.40 -3.30
N VAL A 127 -2.17 1.35 -2.91
CA VAL A 127 -1.71 1.48 -1.51
C VAL A 127 -1.85 2.92 -1.06
N PHE A 128 -2.55 3.12 0.06
CA PHE A 128 -2.53 4.38 0.79
C PHE A 128 -1.52 4.31 1.92
N GLU A 129 -0.49 5.17 1.89
CA GLU A 129 0.34 5.47 3.05
C GLU A 129 -0.23 6.70 3.76
N HIS A 130 -0.55 6.56 5.04
CA HIS A 130 -1.21 7.60 5.80
C HIS A 130 -0.75 7.62 7.25
N TYR A 131 -0.89 8.78 7.90
CA TYR A 131 -0.62 8.91 9.34
C TYR A 131 -1.57 8.08 10.19
N THR A 132 -1.06 7.64 11.34
CA THR A 132 -1.85 7.09 12.44
C THR A 132 -1.53 7.83 13.73
N GLU A 133 -1.70 7.20 14.89
CA GLU A 133 -1.29 7.73 16.19
C GLU A 133 0.23 7.95 16.28
N GLY A 134 0.68 8.92 17.08
CA GLY A 134 2.09 9.10 17.42
C GLY A 134 3.02 9.52 16.26
N GLY A 135 2.48 9.96 15.13
CA GLY A 135 3.28 10.43 13.97
C GLY A 135 3.89 9.32 13.13
N ILE A 136 3.49 8.05 13.34
CA ILE A 136 3.90 6.92 12.50
C ILE A 136 2.95 6.77 11.31
N THR A 137 3.41 6.08 10.25
CA THR A 137 2.57 5.73 9.10
C THR A 137 2.11 4.28 9.13
N ARG A 138 1.01 4.01 8.42
CA ARG A 138 0.47 2.66 8.16
C ARG A 138 -0.05 2.60 6.73
N PHE A 139 -0.13 1.39 6.19
CA PHE A 139 -0.73 1.16 4.89
C PHE A 139 -2.18 0.69 5.00
N SER A 140 -3.03 1.24 4.14
CA SER A 140 -4.25 0.59 3.64
C SER A 140 -3.96 0.11 2.22
N ALA A 141 -3.65 -1.18 2.09
CA ALA A 141 -3.39 -1.81 0.80
C ALA A 141 -4.67 -2.42 0.25
N ILE A 142 -4.96 -2.14 -1.02
CA ILE A 142 -6.18 -2.55 -1.69
C ILE A 142 -5.84 -3.63 -2.70
N PHE A 143 -6.42 -4.80 -2.47
CA PHE A 143 -6.29 -5.96 -3.36
C PHE A 143 -7.63 -6.19 -4.05
N TYR A 144 -7.60 -6.36 -5.36
CA TYR A 144 -8.79 -6.65 -6.15
C TYR A 144 -8.52 -7.65 -7.28
N SER A 145 -7.42 -7.49 -8.01
CA SER A 145 -7.02 -8.42 -9.08
C SER A 145 -6.13 -9.56 -8.58
N GLN A 146 -5.28 -9.29 -7.58
CA GLN A 146 -4.33 -10.25 -7.04
C GLN A 146 -4.77 -10.80 -5.68
N ALA A 147 -4.39 -12.04 -5.37
CA ALA A 147 -4.76 -12.73 -4.13
C ALA A 147 -3.56 -13.39 -3.41
N PRO A 148 -2.62 -12.59 -2.87
CA PRO A 148 -1.49 -13.12 -2.10
C PRO A 148 -1.95 -13.91 -0.85
N GLU A 149 -1.42 -15.12 -0.69
CA GLU A 149 -1.76 -15.97 0.47
C GLU A 149 -1.19 -15.47 1.78
N ARG A 150 -0.13 -14.64 1.76
CA ARG A 150 0.52 -14.07 2.94
C ARG A 150 0.62 -12.56 2.83
N VAL A 151 -0.26 -11.87 3.56
CA VAL A 151 -0.26 -10.40 3.65
C VAL A 151 -0.05 -9.98 5.10
N GLY A 152 0.85 -9.01 5.32
CA GLY A 152 1.04 -8.43 6.64
C GLY A 152 2.41 -7.80 6.88
N SER A 153 2.78 -7.48 8.12
CA SER A 153 1.98 -7.76 9.32
C SER A 153 0.67 -6.97 9.39
N ILE A 154 -0.43 -7.66 9.66
CA ILE A 154 -1.77 -7.06 9.77
C ILE A 154 -1.85 -6.19 11.01
N ARG A 155 -2.42 -5.00 10.87
CA ARG A 155 -2.53 -4.02 11.96
C ARG A 155 -3.91 -3.42 12.13
N SER A 156 -4.02 -2.54 13.11
CA SER A 156 -5.28 -2.02 13.56
C SER A 156 -5.92 -1.08 12.53
N ALA A 157 -7.25 -1.11 12.46
CA ALA A 157 -8.02 -0.14 11.69
C ALA A 157 -7.94 1.25 12.35
N ARG A 158 -8.15 2.29 11.56
CA ARG A 158 -8.12 3.71 11.93
C ARG A 158 -9.33 4.42 11.36
N LEU A 159 -9.59 5.64 11.81
CA LEU A 159 -10.73 6.43 11.34
C LEU A 159 -10.80 6.58 9.83
N ILE A 160 -9.66 6.67 9.14
CA ILE A 160 -9.64 6.74 7.68
C ILE A 160 -10.29 5.52 7.01
N ASP A 161 -10.29 4.35 7.64
CA ASP A 161 -10.90 3.14 7.08
C ASP A 161 -12.43 3.23 7.06
N TYR A 162 -13.01 4.10 7.89
CA TYR A 162 -14.44 4.48 7.81
C TYR A 162 -14.79 5.18 6.50
N GLU A 163 -13.79 5.68 5.77
CA GLU A 163 -13.93 6.36 4.49
C GLU A 163 -13.39 5.54 3.32
N LEU A 164 -12.25 4.85 3.48
CA LEU A 164 -11.68 4.02 2.42
C LEU A 164 -12.56 2.80 2.12
N VAL A 165 -13.13 2.12 3.12
CA VAL A 165 -13.92 0.92 2.87
C VAL A 165 -15.19 1.21 2.04
N PRO A 166 -15.94 2.29 2.31
CA PRO A 166 -17.00 2.77 1.41
C PRO A 166 -16.51 3.17 0.01
N MET A 167 -15.41 3.91 -0.09
CA MET A 167 -14.83 4.37 -1.38
C MET A 167 -14.59 3.21 -2.34
N TYR A 168 -14.15 2.06 -1.82
CA TYR A 168 -13.90 0.86 -2.62
C TYR A 168 -15.03 -0.17 -2.54
N GLN A 169 -16.10 0.14 -1.82
CA GLN A 169 -17.17 -0.78 -1.47
C GLN A 169 -16.61 -2.15 -1.00
N GLY A 170 -15.51 -2.11 -0.25
CA GLY A 170 -14.59 -3.23 -0.06
C GLY A 170 -14.80 -4.08 1.21
N LEU A 171 -14.05 -5.15 1.37
CA LEU A 171 -13.95 -5.88 2.63
C LEU A 171 -12.87 -5.21 3.50
N LEU A 172 -13.06 -5.07 4.81
CA LEU A 172 -12.01 -4.56 5.71
C LEU A 172 -11.26 -5.74 6.35
N VAL A 173 -9.94 -5.77 6.25
CA VAL A 173 -9.07 -6.81 6.84
C VAL A 173 -8.07 -6.16 7.79
N PHE A 174 -8.16 -6.48 9.08
CA PHE A 174 -7.42 -5.75 10.12
C PHE A 174 -7.24 -6.59 11.40
N SER A 175 -6.42 -6.13 12.34
CA SER A 175 -6.20 -6.80 13.64
C SER A 175 -6.31 -5.79 14.79
N GLY A 176 -7.54 -5.60 15.27
CA GLY A 176 -7.89 -4.71 16.38
C GLY A 176 -8.16 -3.26 15.96
N ALA A 177 -8.79 -2.48 16.84
CA ALA A 177 -8.98 -1.05 16.68
C ALA A 177 -9.18 -0.43 18.07
N SER A 178 -9.05 0.89 18.19
CA SER A 178 -9.47 1.58 19.42
C SER A 178 -10.98 1.47 19.59
N ILE A 179 -11.48 1.59 20.83
CA ILE A 179 -12.92 1.51 21.12
C ILE A 179 -13.70 2.50 20.26
N GLY A 180 -13.22 3.73 20.11
CA GLY A 180 -13.91 4.72 19.29
C GLY A 180 -13.93 4.39 17.80
N VAL A 181 -12.88 3.78 17.27
CA VAL A 181 -12.87 3.26 15.89
C VAL A 181 -13.79 2.03 15.76
N GLU A 182 -13.83 1.14 16.77
CA GLU A 182 -14.80 0.03 16.78
C GLU A 182 -16.24 0.53 16.77
N LYS A 183 -16.56 1.61 17.49
CA LYS A 183 -17.89 2.24 17.45
C LYS A 183 -18.23 2.76 16.06
N ARG A 184 -17.26 3.32 15.33
CA ARG A 184 -17.46 3.76 13.95
C ARG A 184 -17.69 2.58 13.00
N ILE A 185 -17.05 1.43 13.22
CA ILE A 185 -17.20 0.26 12.36
C ILE A 185 -18.51 -0.47 12.68
N TYR A 186 -18.70 -0.88 13.94
CA TYR A 186 -19.75 -1.81 14.38
C TYR A 186 -20.96 -1.15 15.05
N GLY A 187 -20.90 0.15 15.31
CA GLY A 187 -21.93 0.88 16.05
C GLY A 187 -21.72 0.82 17.57
N SER A 188 -22.25 1.82 18.26
CA SER A 188 -22.05 1.99 19.70
C SER A 188 -22.75 0.93 20.54
N GLU A 189 -23.94 0.48 20.13
CA GLU A 189 -24.72 -0.53 20.83
C GLU A 189 -24.02 -1.90 20.80
N ASP A 190 -23.57 -2.34 19.63
CA ASP A 190 -22.84 -3.61 19.49
C ASP A 190 -21.51 -3.60 20.27
N VAL A 191 -20.79 -2.47 20.26
CA VAL A 191 -19.55 -2.32 21.04
C VAL A 191 -19.82 -2.37 22.54
N ALA A 192 -20.91 -1.76 23.03
CA ALA A 192 -21.28 -1.80 24.44
C ALA A 192 -21.59 -3.23 24.93
N LEU A 193 -22.20 -4.07 24.09
CA LEU A 193 -22.44 -5.49 24.40
C LEU A 193 -21.14 -6.29 24.56
N ARG A 194 -20.10 -5.96 23.79
CA ARG A 194 -18.81 -6.65 23.81
C ARG A 194 -17.82 -6.08 24.82
N ILE A 195 -17.92 -4.78 25.10
CA ILE A 195 -17.00 -4.02 25.94
C ILE A 195 -17.82 -3.13 26.90
N PRO A 196 -18.22 -3.67 28.07
CA PRO A 196 -18.95 -2.90 29.07
C PRO A 196 -18.17 -1.65 29.52
N GLY A 197 -18.84 -0.50 29.63
CA GLY A 197 -18.24 0.79 29.97
C GLY A 197 -17.70 1.56 28.77
N SER A 198 -17.79 1.00 27.56
CA SER A 198 -17.42 1.71 26.33
C SER A 198 -18.34 2.90 26.04
N GLU A 199 -19.52 2.98 26.63
CA GLU A 199 -20.48 4.09 26.53
C GLU A 199 -19.88 5.43 26.97
N GLU A 200 -18.93 5.40 27.92
CA GLU A 200 -18.20 6.57 28.41
C GLU A 200 -16.97 6.94 27.56
N VAL A 201 -16.64 6.12 26.54
CA VAL A 201 -15.48 6.32 25.66
C VAL A 201 -15.91 6.99 24.36
N ALA A 202 -15.16 8.00 23.90
CA ALA A 202 -15.43 8.66 22.64
C ALA A 202 -15.43 7.71 21.42
N PRO A 203 -16.23 7.98 20.37
CA PRO A 203 -17.22 9.04 20.30
C PRO A 203 -18.41 8.76 21.22
N LEU A 204 -18.91 9.81 21.88
CA LEU A 204 -20.06 9.73 22.77
C LEU A 204 -21.37 9.80 21.99
N GLY A 205 -22.44 9.28 22.61
CA GLY A 205 -23.77 9.22 22.01
C GLY A 205 -23.99 7.95 21.19
N ASP A 206 -25.17 7.88 20.57
CA ASP A 206 -25.56 6.77 19.71
C ASP A 206 -24.87 6.90 18.34
N ILE A 207 -24.09 5.87 17.99
CA ILE A 207 -23.37 5.75 16.73
C ILE A 207 -23.91 4.53 16.00
N PRO A 208 -24.53 4.68 14.83
CA PRO A 208 -24.99 3.54 14.05
C PRO A 208 -23.81 2.75 13.47
N PRO A 209 -23.98 1.46 13.17
CA PRO A 209 -22.98 0.68 12.44
C PRO A 209 -22.71 1.27 11.05
N SER A 210 -21.50 1.11 10.56
CA SER A 210 -21.14 1.44 9.17
C SER A 210 -21.85 0.52 8.17
N GLU A 211 -22.01 0.93 6.90
CA GLU A 211 -22.55 0.05 5.84
C GLU A 211 -21.62 -1.12 5.45
N PHE A 212 -20.54 -1.33 6.19
CA PHE A 212 -19.58 -2.40 5.97
C PHE A 212 -19.30 -3.23 7.23
N ALA A 213 -20.06 -3.01 8.30
CA ALA A 213 -19.85 -3.67 9.59
C ALA A 213 -19.83 -5.22 9.47
N ASP A 214 -20.71 -5.76 8.62
CA ASP A 214 -20.85 -7.19 8.32
C ASP A 214 -19.70 -7.77 7.49
N ARG A 215 -18.98 -6.94 6.75
CA ARG A 215 -17.84 -7.31 5.88
C ARG A 215 -16.49 -6.82 6.41
N ALA A 216 -16.38 -6.73 7.73
CA ALA A 216 -15.16 -6.34 8.46
C ALA A 216 -14.52 -7.54 9.19
N TYR A 217 -13.49 -8.12 8.58
CA TYR A 217 -12.76 -9.29 9.05
C TYR A 217 -11.62 -8.90 10.01
N LYS A 218 -11.91 -9.04 11.31
CA LYS A 218 -11.00 -8.71 12.40
C LYS A 218 -10.19 -9.92 12.82
N GLY A 219 -8.92 -10.00 12.45
CA GLY A 219 -8.04 -11.17 12.62
C GLY A 219 -7.84 -11.68 14.05
N VAL A 220 -8.20 -10.93 15.10
CA VAL A 220 -8.24 -11.48 16.47
C VAL A 220 -9.45 -12.39 16.73
N LEU A 221 -10.41 -12.44 15.82
CA LEU A 221 -11.63 -13.27 15.89
C LEU A 221 -11.58 -14.49 14.95
N TYR A 222 -10.59 -14.56 14.07
CA TYR A 222 -10.46 -15.61 13.06
C TYR A 222 -9.13 -16.34 13.20
N GLY A 223 -9.13 -17.63 12.89
CA GLY A 223 -7.93 -18.46 12.82
C GLY A 223 -7.56 -18.86 11.39
N ARG A 224 -6.73 -19.90 11.25
CA ARG A 224 -6.42 -20.49 9.94
C ARG A 224 -7.70 -21.02 9.28
N PRO A 225 -7.83 -20.93 7.95
CA PRO A 225 -6.84 -20.44 6.99
C PRO A 225 -6.79 -18.92 6.82
N TYR A 226 -7.71 -18.17 7.43
CA TYR A 226 -7.90 -16.73 7.18
C TYR A 226 -6.79 -15.86 7.76
N PHE A 227 -6.47 -16.08 9.04
CA PHE A 227 -5.45 -15.35 9.78
C PHE A 227 -4.56 -16.30 10.57
N TRP A 228 -3.30 -15.95 10.76
CA TRP A 228 -2.39 -16.68 11.64
C TRP A 228 -1.29 -15.79 12.18
N ARG A 229 -0.65 -16.26 13.26
CA ARG A 229 0.57 -15.65 13.80
C ARG A 229 1.81 -16.40 13.35
N ASP A 230 2.82 -15.65 12.93
CA ASP A 230 4.19 -16.14 12.74
C ASP A 230 4.94 -15.99 14.07
N GLU A 231 4.99 -17.05 14.87
CA GLU A 231 5.56 -17.00 16.23
C GLU A 231 7.07 -16.69 16.27
N THR A 232 7.74 -16.61 15.12
CA THR A 232 9.13 -16.15 15.03
C THR A 232 9.27 -14.62 15.06
N ILE A 233 8.17 -13.90 14.85
CA ILE A 233 8.12 -12.44 14.84
C ILE A 233 7.50 -11.94 16.16
N GLU A 234 8.03 -10.84 16.67
CA GLU A 234 7.58 -10.25 17.93
C GLU A 234 6.11 -9.80 17.89
N ILE A 235 5.36 -10.05 18.97
CA ILE A 235 4.02 -9.50 19.16
C ILE A 235 4.14 -7.99 19.42
N PRO A 236 3.34 -7.12 18.75
CA PRO A 236 2.15 -7.44 17.97
C PRO A 236 2.36 -7.46 16.44
N HIS A 237 3.60 -7.62 15.95
CA HIS A 237 3.97 -7.53 14.54
C HIS A 237 3.87 -8.84 13.76
N ASN A 238 3.24 -9.86 14.34
CA ASN A 238 3.31 -11.21 13.80
C ASN A 238 2.01 -11.75 13.20
N MET A 239 0.95 -10.95 13.08
CA MET A 239 -0.31 -11.37 12.46
C MET A 239 -0.24 -11.27 10.93
N PHE A 240 -0.67 -12.30 10.22
CA PHE A 240 -0.78 -12.34 8.75
C PHE A 240 -2.17 -12.80 8.32
N ALA A 241 -2.56 -12.43 7.10
CA ALA A 241 -3.83 -12.82 6.49
C ALA A 241 -3.62 -13.51 5.13
N ASN A 242 -4.55 -14.39 4.79
CA ASN A 242 -4.67 -15.00 3.46
C ASN A 242 -5.86 -14.38 2.72
N THR A 243 -5.58 -13.55 1.70
CA THR A 243 -6.65 -12.83 1.00
C THR A 243 -7.55 -13.78 0.21
N ALA A 244 -7.01 -14.86 -0.36
CA ALA A 244 -7.82 -15.84 -1.10
C ALA A 244 -8.86 -16.50 -0.19
N ALA A 245 -8.42 -17.00 0.98
CA ALA A 245 -9.30 -17.62 1.96
C ALA A 245 -10.37 -16.65 2.50
N ILE A 246 -10.02 -15.38 2.72
CA ILE A 246 -11.00 -14.38 3.18
C ILE A 246 -12.03 -14.07 2.06
N TRP A 247 -11.65 -14.06 0.78
CA TRP A 247 -12.62 -13.89 -0.31
C TRP A 247 -13.58 -15.07 -0.41
N GLU A 248 -13.09 -16.29 -0.21
CA GLU A 248 -13.93 -17.49 -0.15
C GLU A 248 -14.94 -17.41 1.00
N LEU A 249 -14.49 -16.98 2.19
CA LEU A 249 -15.38 -16.74 3.33
C LEU A 249 -16.42 -15.67 3.02
N ALA A 250 -15.99 -14.53 2.48
CA ALA A 250 -16.89 -13.45 2.09
C ALA A 250 -17.93 -13.90 1.06
N ALA A 251 -17.55 -14.77 0.12
CA ALA A 251 -18.49 -15.36 -0.83
C ALA A 251 -19.53 -16.24 -0.13
N GLN A 252 -19.12 -17.06 0.84
CA GLN A 252 -20.03 -17.91 1.63
C GLN A 252 -21.00 -17.08 2.49
N GLU A 253 -20.55 -15.92 2.96
CA GLU A 253 -21.36 -14.96 3.72
C GLU A 253 -22.26 -14.08 2.82
N GLY A 254 -22.22 -14.27 1.50
CA GLY A 254 -23.06 -13.52 0.55
C GLY A 254 -22.49 -12.15 0.14
N HIS A 255 -21.21 -11.90 0.38
CA HIS A 255 -20.52 -10.65 0.06
C HIS A 255 -19.73 -10.68 -1.25
N ALA A 256 -19.78 -11.77 -2.02
CA ALA A 256 -19.24 -11.84 -3.38
C ALA A 256 -20.08 -10.99 -4.34
N GLN A 257 -19.64 -9.75 -4.57
CA GLN A 257 -20.32 -8.81 -5.44
C GLN A 257 -19.31 -7.92 -6.15
N ARG A 258 -19.48 -7.76 -7.47
CA ARG A 258 -18.79 -6.73 -8.25
C ARG A 258 -19.27 -5.34 -7.80
N PRO A 259 -18.41 -4.48 -7.23
CA PRO A 259 -18.77 -3.11 -6.90
C PRO A 259 -18.91 -2.24 -8.16
N ASN A 260 -19.66 -1.13 -8.03
CA ASN A 260 -19.78 -0.11 -9.07
C ASN A 260 -18.79 1.02 -8.78
N LEU A 261 -17.54 0.82 -9.17
CA LEU A 261 -16.46 1.76 -8.90
C LEU A 261 -16.30 2.75 -10.06
N VAL A 262 -16.36 4.04 -9.75
CA VAL A 262 -16.22 5.15 -10.71
C VAL A 262 -15.27 6.20 -10.15
N GLY A 263 -14.52 6.89 -11.01
CA GLY A 263 -13.67 8.03 -10.64
C GLY A 263 -12.23 7.97 -11.18
N MET A 264 -11.59 6.79 -11.21
CA MET A 264 -10.21 6.67 -11.70
C MET A 264 -10.15 6.59 -13.23
N ALA A 265 -9.26 7.35 -13.86
CA ALA A 265 -9.14 7.36 -15.31
C ALA A 265 -7.72 6.97 -15.74
N PHE A 266 -7.60 6.21 -16.83
CA PHE A 266 -6.32 5.67 -17.30
C PHE A 266 -6.11 5.88 -18.81
N SER A 267 -4.85 6.05 -19.19
CA SER A 267 -4.39 6.13 -20.58
C SER A 267 -2.92 5.69 -20.65
N GLU A 268 -2.58 4.87 -21.63
CA GLU A 268 -1.18 4.51 -21.93
C GLU A 268 -0.35 5.76 -22.26
N GLN A 269 -0.93 6.71 -22.99
CA GLN A 269 -0.27 7.98 -23.28
C GLN A 269 -0.37 8.93 -22.06
N PRO A 270 0.75 9.56 -21.65
CA PRO A 270 0.73 10.54 -20.58
C PRO A 270 -0.04 11.80 -21.02
N PRO A 271 -0.70 12.52 -20.08
CA PRO A 271 -1.33 13.80 -20.40
C PRO A 271 -0.31 14.79 -20.99
N GLU A 272 -0.77 15.65 -21.90
CA GLU A 272 0.06 16.73 -22.44
C GLU A 272 0.43 17.76 -21.36
N ASN A 273 1.46 18.58 -21.62
CA ASN A 273 1.85 19.72 -20.78
C ASN A 273 2.15 19.36 -19.30
N PRO A 274 3.13 18.49 -19.03
CA PRO A 274 3.53 18.19 -17.66
C PRO A 274 3.98 19.45 -16.92
N SER A 275 3.67 19.54 -15.62
CA SER A 275 4.10 20.62 -14.73
C SER A 275 5.61 20.60 -14.48
N GLY A 276 6.26 19.46 -14.69
CA GLY A 276 7.71 19.34 -14.62
C GLY A 276 8.20 17.90 -14.68
N SER A 277 9.47 17.72 -14.35
CA SER A 277 10.03 16.39 -14.10
C SER A 277 9.46 15.82 -12.80
N GLY A 278 9.35 14.49 -12.80
CA GLY A 278 8.88 13.68 -11.70
C GLY A 278 9.71 12.41 -11.58
N VAL A 279 11.02 12.48 -11.83
CA VAL A 279 11.91 11.31 -11.75
C VAL A 279 12.24 10.93 -10.31
N LEU A 280 12.07 11.87 -9.38
CA LEU A 280 12.22 11.64 -7.94
C LEU A 280 11.05 12.25 -7.18
N VAL A 281 10.53 11.51 -6.19
CA VAL A 281 9.61 12.02 -5.16
C VAL A 281 10.18 11.67 -3.80
N ASP A 282 10.34 12.64 -2.91
CA ASP A 282 10.88 12.49 -1.55
C ASP A 282 9.87 13.04 -0.54
N VAL A 283 9.23 12.13 0.19
CA VAL A 283 8.22 12.41 1.20
C VAL A 283 8.81 12.11 2.58
N ARG A 284 8.81 13.12 3.45
CA ARG A 284 9.15 12.94 4.85
C ARG A 284 7.90 13.05 5.70
N TYR A 285 7.55 11.92 6.29
CA TYR A 285 6.70 11.85 7.47
C TYR A 285 7.56 12.00 8.73
N ARG A 286 6.93 12.34 9.86
CA ARG A 286 7.63 12.56 11.15
C ARG A 286 8.60 11.44 11.53
N THR A 287 8.20 10.18 11.35
CA THR A 287 9.05 9.02 11.70
C THR A 287 9.63 8.27 10.50
N THR A 288 9.16 8.55 9.28
CA THR A 288 9.49 7.74 8.09
C THR A 288 9.84 8.64 6.92
N ARG A 289 10.97 8.41 6.25
CA ARG A 289 11.28 9.04 4.96
C ARG A 289 11.05 8.03 3.84
N VAL A 290 10.32 8.43 2.81
CA VAL A 290 9.98 7.63 1.65
C VAL A 290 10.50 8.32 0.40
N ARG A 291 11.21 7.59 -0.45
CA ARG A 291 11.62 8.07 -1.77
C ARG A 291 11.07 7.15 -2.85
N TRP A 292 10.69 7.74 -3.97
CA TRP A 292 10.30 7.05 -5.19
C TRP A 292 11.20 7.52 -6.31
N GLU A 293 11.84 6.57 -6.96
CA GLU A 293 12.78 6.84 -8.05
C GLU A 293 12.27 6.19 -9.33
N TYR A 294 12.06 6.99 -10.37
CA TYR A 294 11.61 6.52 -11.66
C TYR A 294 12.76 5.85 -12.42
N ASP A 295 12.52 4.63 -12.89
CA ASP A 295 13.40 3.94 -13.82
C ASP A 295 12.75 3.94 -15.21
N ALA A 296 13.37 4.66 -16.17
CA ALA A 296 12.87 4.76 -17.53
C ALA A 296 12.91 3.43 -18.30
N THR A 297 13.75 2.48 -17.87
CA THR A 297 13.89 1.18 -18.54
C THR A 297 12.66 0.30 -18.30
N SER A 298 12.24 0.19 -17.04
CA SER A 298 11.02 -0.53 -16.64
C SER A 298 9.76 0.33 -16.77
N GLY A 299 9.90 1.64 -16.80
CA GLY A 299 8.79 2.60 -16.79
C GLY A 299 8.04 2.62 -15.46
N ARG A 300 8.72 2.31 -14.34
CA ARG A 300 8.15 2.19 -12.99
C ARG A 300 8.91 3.04 -11.97
N TYR A 301 8.21 3.40 -10.89
CA TYR A 301 8.81 4.03 -9.71
C TYR A 301 9.18 2.97 -8.69
N TYR A 302 10.42 2.96 -8.21
CA TYR A 302 10.89 2.06 -7.16
C TYR A 302 10.91 2.76 -5.80
N ARG A 303 10.34 2.09 -4.79
CA ARG A 303 10.20 2.65 -3.44
C ARG A 303 11.44 2.39 -2.59
N TRP A 304 11.90 3.43 -1.92
CA TRP A 304 12.93 3.41 -0.89
C TRP A 304 12.34 3.91 0.41
N VAL A 305 12.78 3.35 1.53
CA VAL A 305 12.30 3.74 2.86
C VAL A 305 13.45 3.82 3.84
N ASP A 306 13.59 4.97 4.49
CA ASP A 306 14.67 5.29 5.42
C ASP A 306 16.08 4.96 4.86
N GLY A 307 16.26 5.15 3.55
CA GLY A 307 17.54 4.96 2.85
C GLY A 307 17.74 3.57 2.22
N GLU A 308 16.84 2.62 2.46
CA GLU A 308 16.97 1.23 1.98
C GLU A 308 15.92 0.89 0.91
N PRO A 309 16.23 0.00 -0.05
CA PRO A 309 15.24 -0.51 -0.99
C PRO A 309 14.09 -1.18 -0.25
N HIS A 310 12.86 -0.71 -0.45
CA HIS A 310 11.71 -1.32 0.20
C HIS A 310 11.31 -2.58 -0.56
N ARG A 311 11.52 -3.76 0.03
CA ARG A 311 11.21 -5.06 -0.58
C ARG A 311 9.89 -5.63 -0.11
N ASP A 312 9.30 -6.52 -0.91
CA ASP A 312 8.23 -7.43 -0.47
C ASP A 312 8.84 -8.72 0.11
N ALA A 313 8.39 -9.14 1.28
CA ALA A 313 8.92 -10.31 1.96
C ALA A 313 8.60 -11.64 1.25
N ASN A 314 7.55 -11.69 0.43
CA ASN A 314 7.15 -12.90 -0.28
C ASN A 314 7.99 -13.13 -1.54
N THR A 315 8.35 -12.07 -2.26
CA THR A 315 9.05 -12.17 -3.55
C THR A 315 10.52 -11.76 -3.47
N GLY A 316 10.91 -10.96 -2.47
CA GLY A 316 12.23 -10.34 -2.38
C GLY A 316 12.43 -9.18 -3.38
N GLU A 317 11.46 -8.91 -4.25
CA GLU A 317 11.51 -7.82 -5.21
C GLU A 317 11.29 -6.47 -4.53
N GLN A 318 11.86 -5.42 -5.12
CA GLN A 318 11.62 -4.06 -4.65
C GLN A 318 10.21 -3.62 -5.03
N VAL A 319 9.48 -3.06 -4.06
CA VAL A 319 8.16 -2.48 -4.25
C VAL A 319 8.26 -1.39 -5.31
N SER A 320 7.35 -1.45 -6.29
CA SER A 320 7.29 -0.48 -7.38
C SER A 320 5.86 -0.13 -7.76
N ALA A 321 5.67 1.04 -8.36
CA ALA A 321 4.37 1.54 -8.80
C ALA A 321 4.43 2.10 -10.23
N ALA A 322 3.32 2.03 -10.95
CA ALA A 322 3.16 2.76 -12.22
C ALA A 322 2.92 4.24 -11.97
N ASN A 323 2.17 4.55 -10.91
CA ASN A 323 1.85 5.93 -10.50
C ASN A 323 2.19 6.15 -9.02
N VAL A 324 2.77 7.31 -8.71
CA VAL A 324 2.90 7.82 -7.34
C VAL A 324 2.07 9.10 -7.26
N ILE A 325 1.25 9.22 -6.22
CA ILE A 325 0.28 10.31 -6.11
C ILE A 325 0.41 10.92 -4.72
N ILE A 326 0.70 12.21 -4.65
CA ILE A 326 0.63 12.98 -3.41
C ILE A 326 -0.76 13.56 -3.31
N VAL A 327 -1.43 13.35 -2.18
CA VAL A 327 -2.77 13.86 -1.91
C VAL A 327 -2.71 14.65 -0.61
N TYR A 328 -2.85 15.97 -0.72
CA TYR A 328 -2.88 16.87 0.43
C TYR A 328 -4.27 16.81 1.07
N THR A 329 -4.31 16.53 2.36
CA THR A 329 -5.55 16.35 3.12
C THR A 329 -5.45 16.97 4.51
N GLY A 330 -6.56 17.48 5.03
CA GLY A 330 -6.64 17.96 6.39
C GLY A 330 -6.46 16.82 7.39
N HIS A 331 -5.51 16.98 8.31
CA HIS A 331 -5.28 16.06 9.43
C HIS A 331 -5.70 16.71 10.73
N TYR A 332 -6.67 16.11 11.44
CA TYR A 332 -7.24 16.66 12.66
C TYR A 332 -7.29 15.61 13.76
N PHE A 333 -6.77 15.92 14.95
CA PHE A 333 -6.96 15.04 16.10
C PHE A 333 -8.42 15.03 16.52
N THR A 334 -8.90 13.85 16.94
CA THR A 334 -10.24 13.68 17.52
C THR A 334 -10.15 13.40 19.02
N ASP A 335 -11.30 13.22 19.65
CA ASP A 335 -11.42 12.79 21.05
C ASP A 335 -11.26 11.27 21.25
N ILE A 336 -11.11 10.51 20.16
CA ILE A 336 -10.95 9.06 20.22
C ILE A 336 -9.51 8.74 20.62
N ILE A 337 -9.37 7.97 21.71
CA ILE A 337 -8.07 7.53 22.23
C ILE A 337 -7.64 6.24 21.50
N GLU A 338 -6.49 6.28 20.83
CA GLU A 338 -5.88 5.12 20.15
C GLU A 338 -5.04 4.27 21.10
N SER A 339 -4.27 4.92 21.97
CA SER A 339 -3.41 4.24 22.93
C SER A 339 -3.09 5.13 24.12
N VAL A 340 -2.80 4.49 25.25
CA VAL A 340 -2.23 5.12 26.44
C VAL A 340 -0.95 4.37 26.78
N TRP A 341 0.18 5.07 26.82
CA TRP A 341 1.48 4.50 27.14
C TRP A 341 2.31 5.47 27.97
N GLN A 342 2.79 5.03 29.13
CA GLN A 342 3.59 5.86 30.07
C GLN A 342 3.02 7.28 30.25
N ASP A 343 1.74 7.36 30.65
CA ASP A 343 0.98 8.61 30.85
C ASP A 343 0.79 9.49 29.60
N SER A 344 1.27 9.05 28.43
CA SER A 344 1.02 9.70 27.15
C SER A 344 -0.22 9.10 26.49
N VAL A 345 -1.14 9.98 26.08
CA VAL A 345 -2.35 9.61 25.34
C VAL A 345 -2.15 9.96 23.87
N SER A 346 -2.37 8.99 22.99
CA SER A 346 -2.41 9.24 21.56
C SER A 346 -3.84 9.23 21.07
N TYR A 347 -4.22 10.28 20.33
CA TYR A 347 -5.55 10.43 19.76
C TYR A 347 -5.59 9.98 18.30
N SER A 348 -6.77 9.54 17.85
CA SER A 348 -7.01 9.25 16.44
C SER A 348 -6.84 10.52 15.61
N VAL A 349 -6.34 10.33 14.39
CA VAL A 349 -6.26 11.39 13.38
C VAL A 349 -7.38 11.16 12.36
N GLN A 350 -8.25 12.15 12.20
CA GLN A 350 -9.19 12.22 11.09
C GLN A 350 -8.46 12.83 9.88
N ILE A 351 -8.44 12.08 8.78
CA ILE A 351 -7.84 12.49 7.51
C ILE A 351 -8.97 12.78 6.53
N THR A 352 -9.10 14.03 6.10
CA THR A 352 -10.24 14.49 5.28
C THR A 352 -10.02 14.16 3.81
N VAL A 353 -10.42 12.94 3.42
CA VAL A 353 -10.42 12.45 2.03
C VAL A 353 -11.73 12.78 1.29
N TRP A 354 -12.37 13.92 1.62
CA TRP A 354 -13.57 14.45 0.95
C TRP A 354 -13.64 16.00 1.03
N PRO A 355 -14.40 16.66 0.13
CA PRO A 355 -14.82 16.17 -1.18
C PRO A 355 -13.75 16.43 -2.26
N GLU A 356 -12.73 17.22 -1.98
CA GLU A 356 -11.65 17.58 -2.91
C GLU A 356 -10.45 18.19 -2.17
N GLY A 357 -9.32 18.32 -2.86
CA GLY A 357 -8.12 18.99 -2.37
C GLY A 357 -7.01 18.97 -3.41
N ASP A 358 -5.81 19.44 -3.04
CA ASP A 358 -4.68 19.50 -3.96
C ASP A 358 -4.00 18.12 -4.11
N ALA A 359 -3.57 17.82 -5.32
CA ALA A 359 -2.87 16.59 -5.65
C ALA A 359 -1.68 16.84 -6.58
N ILE A 360 -0.72 15.92 -6.53
CA ILE A 360 0.37 15.84 -7.51
C ILE A 360 0.44 14.41 -8.00
N VAL A 361 0.28 14.20 -9.30
CA VAL A 361 0.37 12.91 -9.96
C VAL A 361 1.74 12.77 -10.61
N PHE A 362 2.42 11.67 -10.31
CA PHE A 362 3.69 11.28 -10.92
C PHE A 362 3.49 10.00 -11.73
N ARG A 363 3.72 10.09 -13.04
CA ARG A 363 3.67 8.95 -13.98
C ARG A 363 4.69 9.16 -15.09
N ASP A 364 5.28 8.09 -15.60
CA ASP A 364 6.22 8.15 -16.73
C ASP A 364 7.42 9.13 -16.53
N GLY A 365 7.87 9.32 -15.28
CA GLY A 365 8.94 10.27 -14.94
C GLY A 365 8.52 11.75 -15.03
N LEU A 366 7.22 12.03 -15.19
CA LEU A 366 6.65 13.35 -15.33
C LEU A 366 5.77 13.69 -14.12
N ARG A 367 5.72 14.99 -13.78
CA ARG A 367 4.91 15.56 -12.71
C ARG A 367 3.73 16.35 -13.27
N TYR A 368 2.55 16.14 -12.69
CA TYR A 368 1.33 16.89 -12.98
C TYR A 368 0.73 17.42 -11.68
N GLU A 369 0.69 18.73 -11.53
CA GLU A 369 0.04 19.41 -10.41
C GLU A 369 -1.45 19.65 -10.72
N GLY A 370 -2.30 19.42 -9.74
CA GLY A 370 -3.74 19.53 -9.92
C GLY A 370 -4.52 19.28 -8.64
N ARG A 371 -5.71 18.69 -8.78
CA ARG A 371 -6.66 18.46 -7.70
C ARG A 371 -7.10 17.00 -7.67
N TRP A 372 -7.40 16.51 -6.48
CA TRP A 372 -8.19 15.29 -6.31
C TRP A 372 -9.64 15.66 -5.99
N LEU A 373 -10.59 14.87 -6.48
CA LEU A 373 -12.01 15.02 -6.22
C LEU A 373 -12.60 13.67 -5.81
N ARG A 374 -13.53 13.72 -4.86
CA ARG A 374 -14.36 12.63 -4.38
C ARG A 374 -15.75 13.18 -4.05
N PRO A 375 -16.61 13.38 -5.07
CA PRO A 375 -17.88 14.08 -4.92
C PRO A 375 -18.82 13.41 -3.91
N THR A 376 -18.90 12.09 -3.92
CA THR A 376 -19.70 11.31 -2.98
C THR A 376 -18.85 10.28 -2.24
N ARG A 377 -19.34 9.80 -1.09
CA ARG A 377 -18.63 8.83 -0.24
C ARG A 377 -18.22 7.52 -0.93
N PRO A 378 -19.01 6.92 -1.85
CA PRO A 378 -18.60 5.71 -2.58
C PRO A 378 -17.78 5.97 -3.85
N ASP A 379 -17.60 7.23 -4.30
CA ASP A 379 -16.80 7.50 -5.50
C ASP A 379 -15.32 7.28 -5.22
N LEU A 380 -14.57 6.77 -6.20
CA LEU A 380 -13.11 6.78 -6.16
C LEU A 380 -12.59 8.20 -6.29
N MET A 381 -11.34 8.41 -5.84
CA MET A 381 -10.63 9.66 -6.14
C MET A 381 -10.43 9.81 -7.66
N ARG A 382 -10.90 10.92 -8.21
CA ARG A 382 -10.56 11.43 -9.54
C ARG A 382 -9.44 12.45 -9.41
N PHE A 383 -8.57 12.52 -10.42
CA PHE A 383 -7.52 13.54 -10.50
C PHE A 383 -7.76 14.44 -11.70
N GLU A 384 -7.60 15.75 -11.50
CA GLU A 384 -7.80 16.75 -12.54
C GLU A 384 -6.72 17.82 -12.49
N THR A 385 -6.46 18.45 -13.63
CA THR A 385 -5.67 19.66 -13.70
C THR A 385 -6.42 20.82 -13.02
N ASN A 386 -5.72 21.92 -12.75
CA ASN A 386 -6.32 23.11 -12.13
C ASN A 386 -7.42 23.77 -13.00
N ASP A 387 -7.43 23.52 -14.31
CA ASP A 387 -8.47 23.96 -15.26
C ASP A 387 -9.58 22.91 -15.49
N GLY A 388 -9.57 21.80 -14.74
CA GLY A 388 -10.65 20.82 -14.71
C GLY A 388 -10.59 19.75 -15.79
N GLN A 389 -9.44 19.52 -16.43
CA GLN A 389 -9.22 18.40 -17.34
C GLN A 389 -8.83 17.16 -16.54
N ILE A 390 -9.27 15.97 -16.99
CA ILE A 390 -8.91 14.71 -16.34
C ILE A 390 -7.41 14.46 -16.45
N LEU A 391 -6.76 14.18 -15.31
CA LEU A 391 -5.40 13.65 -15.26
C LEU A 391 -5.44 12.12 -15.31
N TYR A 392 -5.21 11.58 -16.50
CA TYR A 392 -5.16 10.13 -16.70
C TYR A 392 -3.92 9.52 -16.04
N LEU A 393 -4.14 8.49 -15.23
CA LEU A 393 -3.09 7.64 -14.68
C LEU A 393 -2.56 6.67 -15.73
N LYS A 394 -1.33 6.19 -15.55
CA LYS A 394 -0.80 5.08 -16.32
C LYS A 394 -1.49 3.78 -15.89
N PRO A 395 -1.93 2.92 -16.81
CA PRO A 395 -2.39 1.59 -16.44
C PRO A 395 -1.36 0.83 -15.58
N GLY A 396 -1.77 0.38 -14.41
CA GLY A 396 -0.92 -0.24 -13.41
C GLY A 396 -1.31 0.12 -11.97
N ASN A 397 -0.55 -0.41 -11.01
CA ASN A 397 -0.78 -0.13 -9.60
C ASN A 397 -0.34 1.29 -9.23
N SER A 398 -1.03 1.89 -8.25
CA SER A 398 -0.76 3.26 -7.80
C SER A 398 -0.49 3.32 -6.30
N TRP A 399 0.44 4.19 -5.91
CA TRP A 399 0.73 4.50 -4.51
C TRP A 399 0.30 5.91 -4.18
N ILE A 400 -0.59 6.04 -3.19
CA ILE A 400 -1.16 7.30 -2.74
C ILE A 400 -0.54 7.65 -1.39
N GLN A 401 0.24 8.73 -1.37
CA GLN A 401 0.83 9.31 -0.16
C GLN A 401 -0.14 10.37 0.36
N LEU A 402 -0.87 10.05 1.43
CA LEU A 402 -1.69 11.03 2.12
C LEU A 402 -0.77 11.85 3.03
N VAL A 403 -0.72 13.15 2.76
CA VAL A 403 0.12 14.09 3.52
C VAL A 403 -0.76 15.21 4.10
N PRO A 404 -0.36 15.84 5.22
CA PRO A 404 -1.04 17.02 5.75
C PRO A 404 -1.09 18.14 4.73
N LEU A 405 -2.01 19.09 4.89
CA LEU A 405 -1.95 20.35 4.14
C LEU A 405 -0.61 21.06 4.42
N PRO A 406 -0.04 21.83 3.48
CA PRO A 406 1.24 22.50 3.68
C PRO A 406 1.33 23.31 4.99
N GLU A 407 0.26 24.00 5.37
CA GLU A 407 0.13 24.77 6.60
C GLU A 407 0.03 23.92 7.89
N GLN A 408 -0.23 22.61 7.76
CA GLN A 408 -0.27 21.65 8.86
C GLN A 408 1.05 20.87 9.02
N MET A 409 1.96 20.95 8.04
CA MET A 409 3.27 20.28 8.12
C MET A 409 4.19 21.01 9.10
N ILE A 410 4.92 20.24 9.91
CA ILE A 410 5.94 20.78 10.81
C ILE A 410 7.19 21.13 10.01
N GLU A 411 7.52 22.43 9.95
CA GLU A 411 8.68 22.94 9.22
C GLU A 411 9.97 22.24 9.67
N GLY A 412 10.71 21.68 8.71
CA GLY A 412 11.98 20.96 8.96
C GLY A 412 11.82 19.50 9.42
N GLU A 413 10.63 19.07 9.83
CA GLU A 413 10.35 17.68 10.21
C GLU A 413 9.57 16.91 9.15
N GLU A 414 8.75 17.61 8.36
CA GLU A 414 7.90 17.04 7.31
C GLU A 414 8.09 17.81 6.00
N TRP A 415 8.04 17.08 4.87
CA TRP A 415 8.08 17.71 3.55
C TRP A 415 7.60 16.77 2.45
N VAL A 416 7.21 17.39 1.32
CA VAL A 416 7.15 16.75 0.02
C VAL A 416 8.10 17.51 -0.90
N ARG A 417 9.06 16.79 -1.48
CA ARG A 417 10.01 17.30 -2.47
C ARG A 417 9.99 16.41 -3.70
N TYR A 418 10.34 16.96 -4.84
CA TYR A 418 10.38 16.23 -6.10
C TYR A 418 11.35 16.91 -7.06
N GLU A 419 11.89 16.12 -7.99
CA GLU A 419 12.79 16.57 -9.05
C GLU A 419 12.36 16.05 -10.41
#